data_AF-A0A7R9ZLR0-F1
#
_entry.id   AF-A0A7R9ZLR0-F1
#
_cell.length_a   1.000
_cell.length_b   1.000
_cell.length_c   1.000
_cell.angle_alpha   90.00
_cell.angle_beta   90.00
_cell.angle_gamma   90.00
#
_symmetry.space_group_name_H-M   'P 1'
#
loop_
_entity.id
_entity.type
_entity.pdbx_description
1 polymer ?
#
loop_
_entity_poly.entity_id
_entity_poly.type
_entity_poly.pdbx_seq_one_letter_code
_entity_poly.pdbx_strand_id
1 'polypeptide(L)'
;ETPEKERQAILGTFRSTDAVRTICISKVGDTSIDLPEANVIIQVSSHFGSRRQEAQRLGRILRPKSYTQTDGSNRSNFNAFFYTLVSSDTQEMFYSAKRQQYLIDQGYTFKIVTNLCDKAAEEAVKNNYAYSTPEKDRELLRTVLTSESDLEKEQKAEDTAIRKSNQDGAAMADAGVKRSVGSSMAQMSGGSGMRYREVSKSKKHPLFRKRQRR
;
A
#
# COMPACT_ATOMS: atom_id res chain seq x y z
N GLU A 1 19.08 5.70 -14.28
CA GLU A 1 18.31 6.94 -14.03
C GLU A 1 17.73 7.44 -15.34
N THR A 2 16.54 8.02 -15.34
CA THR A 2 15.89 8.55 -16.56
C THR A 2 16.15 10.07 -16.70
N PRO A 3 16.63 10.56 -17.87
CA PRO A 3 16.86 11.99 -18.10
C PRO A 3 15.59 12.85 -17.94
N GLU A 4 15.76 14.09 -17.47
CA GLU A 4 14.63 15.00 -17.21
C GLU A 4 13.85 15.34 -18.49
N LYS A 5 14.53 15.54 -19.61
CA LYS A 5 13.88 15.82 -20.91
C LYS A 5 12.95 14.68 -21.34
N GLU A 6 13.39 13.44 -21.16
CA GLU A 6 12.60 12.26 -21.50
C GLU A 6 11.40 12.11 -20.57
N ARG A 7 11.61 12.32 -19.26
CA ARG A 7 10.54 12.34 -18.26
C ARG A 7 9.44 13.35 -18.61
N GLN A 8 9.82 14.58 -18.96
CA GLN A 8 8.87 15.63 -19.34
C GLN A 8 8.11 15.28 -20.62
N ALA A 9 8.77 14.66 -21.60
CA ALA A 9 8.12 14.19 -22.82
C ALA A 9 7.06 13.11 -22.51
N ILE A 10 7.41 12.08 -21.73
CA ILE A 10 6.49 10.99 -21.35
C ILE A 10 5.29 11.53 -20.56
N LEU A 11 5.53 12.39 -19.56
CA LEU A 11 4.47 13.01 -18.77
C LEU A 11 3.60 13.95 -19.61
N GLY A 12 4.19 14.67 -20.56
CA GLY A 12 3.49 15.50 -21.53
C GLY A 12 2.54 14.68 -22.38
N THR A 13 3.03 13.59 -23.00
CA THR A 13 2.23 12.69 -23.81
C THR A 13 1.08 12.06 -23.03
N PHE A 14 1.31 11.62 -21.79
CA PHE A 14 0.26 11.08 -20.92
C PHE A 14 -0.83 12.11 -20.57
N ARG A 15 -0.50 13.41 -20.50
CA ARG A 15 -1.47 14.48 -20.22
C ARG A 15 -2.24 14.92 -21.46
N SER A 16 -1.59 14.98 -22.62
CA SER A 16 -2.15 15.61 -23.83
C SER A 16 -2.83 14.62 -24.77
N THR A 17 -2.47 13.33 -24.71
CA THR A 17 -2.78 12.38 -25.77
C THR A 17 -3.27 11.06 -25.20
N ASP A 18 -4.32 10.50 -25.81
CA ASP A 18 -4.88 9.18 -25.46
C ASP A 18 -4.00 7.98 -25.85
N ALA A 19 -2.87 8.23 -26.53
CA ALA A 19 -1.94 7.20 -26.99
C ALA A 19 -1.27 6.45 -25.83
N VAL A 20 -1.08 7.12 -24.68
CA VAL A 20 -0.48 6.52 -23.49
C VAL A 20 -1.43 6.70 -22.32
N ARG A 21 -2.07 5.61 -21.88
CA ARG A 21 -3.04 5.59 -20.78
C ARG A 21 -2.49 5.03 -19.48
N THR A 22 -1.25 4.56 -19.49
CA THR A 22 -0.61 3.93 -18.33
C THR A 22 0.85 4.35 -18.27
N ILE A 23 1.27 4.77 -17.08
CA ILE A 23 2.66 5.11 -16.78
C ILE A 23 3.06 4.41 -15.49
N CYS A 24 4.30 3.91 -15.45
CA CYS A 24 4.90 3.34 -14.24
C CYS A 24 5.90 4.36 -13.69
N ILE A 25 5.83 4.62 -12.39
CA ILE A 25 6.65 5.62 -11.72
C ILE A 25 7.32 4.95 -10.52
N SER A 26 8.62 5.19 -10.34
CA SER A 26 9.36 4.76 -9.17
C SER A 26 9.14 5.72 -7.99
N LYS A 27 9.83 5.48 -6.87
CA LYS A 27 9.79 6.34 -5.67
C LYS A 27 10.15 7.81 -5.92
N VAL A 28 10.85 8.12 -7.02
CA VAL A 28 11.13 9.50 -7.44
C VAL A 28 9.85 10.30 -7.73
N GLY A 29 8.75 9.63 -8.08
CA GLY A 29 7.43 10.22 -8.24
C GLY A 29 6.79 10.76 -6.96
N ASP A 30 7.33 10.41 -5.79
CA ASP A 30 6.68 10.72 -4.51
C ASP A 30 6.98 12.12 -3.98
N THR A 31 8.14 12.69 -4.31
CA THR A 31 8.62 13.92 -3.68
C THR A 31 8.70 15.11 -4.61
N SER A 32 9.04 14.90 -5.89
CA SER A 32 9.64 15.97 -6.70
C SER A 32 8.99 16.18 -8.07
N ILE A 33 7.89 15.47 -8.36
CA ILE A 33 7.24 15.53 -9.69
C ILE A 33 5.76 15.87 -9.49
N ASP A 34 5.25 16.80 -10.29
CA ASP A 34 3.81 16.99 -10.44
C ASP A 34 3.23 15.81 -11.22
N LEU A 35 2.63 14.89 -10.46
CA LEU A 35 1.94 13.76 -11.05
C LEU A 35 0.77 14.25 -11.90
N PRO A 36 0.59 13.69 -13.10
CA PRO A 36 -0.52 14.06 -13.98
C PRO A 36 -1.86 13.71 -13.30
N GLU A 37 -2.91 14.44 -13.66
CA GLU A 37 -4.27 14.17 -13.17
C GLU A 37 -4.75 12.79 -13.66
N ALA A 38 -4.53 11.74 -12.87
CA ALA A 38 -4.93 10.38 -13.19
C ALA A 38 -6.26 10.02 -12.49
N ASN A 39 -7.11 9.23 -13.16
CA ASN A 39 -8.35 8.74 -12.57
C ASN A 39 -8.10 7.54 -11.63
N VAL A 40 -7.07 6.75 -11.93
CA VAL A 40 -6.76 5.51 -11.24
C VAL A 40 -5.27 5.50 -10.92
N ILE A 41 -4.96 5.16 -9.68
CA ILE A 41 -3.60 4.97 -9.20
C ILE A 41 -3.52 3.56 -8.63
N ILE A 42 -2.46 2.84 -8.99
CA ILE A 42 -2.16 1.52 -8.45
C ILE A 42 -0.79 1.59 -7.79
N GLN A 43 -0.76 1.35 -6.48
CA GLN A 43 0.45 1.23 -5.71
C GLN A 43 0.74 -0.26 -5.49
N VAL A 44 1.88 -0.74 -6.02
CA VAL A 44 2.28 -2.15 -5.95
C VAL A 44 3.22 -2.39 -4.78
N SER A 45 4.33 -1.65 -4.71
CA SER A 45 5.23 -1.67 -3.56
C SER A 45 4.90 -0.49 -2.64
N SER A 46 4.53 -0.80 -1.39
CA SER A 46 4.44 0.22 -0.34
C SER A 46 5.27 -0.24 0.86
N HIS A 47 6.55 0.12 0.85
CA HIS A 47 7.35 0.13 2.06
C HIS A 47 7.31 1.51 2.71
N PHE A 48 7.55 1.50 4.01
CA PHE A 48 6.91 2.39 4.96
C PHE A 48 7.35 3.86 4.81
N GLY A 49 6.43 4.66 4.27
CA GLY A 49 6.47 6.12 4.28
C GLY A 49 5.61 6.71 5.41
N SER A 50 5.70 8.03 5.59
CA SER A 50 4.80 8.74 6.49
C SER A 50 3.37 8.64 5.96
N ARG A 51 2.45 8.04 6.72
CA ARG A 51 1.02 7.95 6.37
C ARG A 51 0.44 9.32 6.01
N ARG A 52 0.94 10.38 6.65
CA ARG A 52 0.60 11.77 6.38
C ARG A 52 1.09 12.23 5.00
N GLN A 53 2.31 11.89 4.61
CA GLN A 53 2.83 12.19 3.26
C GLN A 53 2.04 11.42 2.20
N GLU A 54 1.68 10.17 2.47
CA GLU A 54 0.89 9.34 1.56
C GLU A 54 -0.52 9.90 1.36
N ALA A 55 -1.23 10.32 2.41
CA ALA A 55 -2.53 10.99 2.26
C ALA A 55 -2.41 12.35 1.57
N GLN A 56 -1.36 13.12 1.81
CA GLN A 56 -1.11 14.38 1.08
C GLN A 56 -0.86 14.11 -0.41
N ARG A 57 -0.10 13.06 -0.73
CA ARG A 57 0.12 12.57 -2.10
C ARG A 57 -1.20 12.18 -2.76
N LEU A 58 -2.03 11.40 -2.06
CA LEU A 58 -3.37 11.03 -2.54
C LEU A 58 -4.24 12.26 -2.81
N GLY A 59 -4.27 13.23 -1.90
CA GLY A 59 -5.03 14.48 -2.08
C GLY A 59 -4.57 15.31 -3.27
N ARG A 60 -3.30 15.24 -3.66
CA ARG A 60 -2.79 15.91 -4.88
C ARG A 60 -3.26 15.22 -6.16
N ILE A 61 -3.41 13.90 -6.15
CA ILE A 61 -3.68 13.13 -7.36
C ILE A 61 -5.18 12.89 -7.56
N LEU A 62 -5.94 12.66 -6.49
CA LEU A 62 -7.39 12.39 -6.53
C LEU A 62 -8.25 13.67 -6.69
N ARG A 63 -7.74 14.71 -7.35
CA ARG A 63 -8.46 15.98 -7.51
C ARG A 63 -9.66 15.81 -8.47
N PRO A 64 -10.78 16.51 -8.22
CA PRO A 64 -11.90 16.55 -9.16
C PRO A 64 -11.46 17.13 -10.52
N LYS A 65 -11.88 16.50 -11.63
CA LYS A 65 -11.53 16.96 -12.99
C LYS A 65 -12.51 17.98 -13.56
N SER A 66 -11.99 19.07 -14.13
CA SER A 66 -12.74 20.26 -14.58
C SER A 66 -13.69 20.05 -15.77
N TYR A 67 -13.50 19.01 -16.60
CA TYR A 67 -14.37 18.71 -17.76
C TYR A 67 -15.82 18.36 -17.40
N THR A 68 -16.15 18.26 -16.11
CA THR A 68 -17.48 17.92 -15.60
C THR A 68 -18.37 19.15 -15.35
N GLN A 69 -17.86 20.38 -15.54
CA GLN A 69 -18.61 21.60 -15.23
C GLN A 69 -19.45 22.15 -16.39
N THR A 70 -19.27 21.65 -17.62
CA THR A 70 -19.89 22.26 -18.82
C THR A 70 -21.35 21.88 -19.08
N ASP A 71 -21.90 20.84 -18.44
CA ASP A 71 -23.24 20.33 -18.79
C ASP A 71 -24.33 20.56 -17.72
N GLY A 72 -24.04 21.20 -16.58
CA GLY A 72 -25.03 21.53 -15.54
C GLY A 72 -25.76 20.32 -14.88
N SER A 73 -25.59 19.12 -15.42
CA SER A 73 -26.23 17.86 -15.04
C SER A 73 -25.16 16.77 -14.99
N ASN A 74 -24.39 16.75 -13.89
CA ASN A 74 -23.80 15.56 -13.25
C ASN A 74 -22.67 15.97 -12.30
N ARG A 75 -23.01 16.61 -11.18
CA ARG A 75 -22.08 16.83 -10.05
C ARG A 75 -21.70 15.54 -9.29
N SER A 76 -22.15 14.36 -9.73
CA SER A 76 -22.24 13.17 -8.85
C SER A 76 -21.26 12.03 -9.12
N ASN A 77 -20.55 11.95 -10.25
CA ASN A 77 -19.93 10.69 -10.67
C ASN A 77 -18.43 10.73 -11.03
N PHE A 78 -17.68 11.76 -10.61
CA PHE A 78 -16.22 11.67 -10.73
C PHE A 78 -15.64 10.88 -9.55
N ASN A 79 -15.41 9.59 -9.77
CA ASN A 79 -14.78 8.70 -8.80
C ASN A 79 -13.33 8.47 -9.20
N ALA A 80 -12.40 9.04 -8.43
CA ALA A 80 -10.98 8.70 -8.52
C ALA A 80 -10.71 7.48 -7.63
N PHE A 81 -9.96 6.50 -8.14
CA PHE A 81 -9.69 5.25 -7.44
C PHE A 81 -8.22 5.12 -7.08
N PHE A 82 -7.98 4.72 -5.84
CA PHE A 82 -6.66 4.37 -5.34
C PHE A 82 -6.64 2.91 -4.93
N TYR A 83 -5.81 2.12 -5.60
CA TYR A 83 -5.58 0.71 -5.29
C TYR A 83 -4.21 0.55 -4.64
N THR A 84 -4.16 -0.22 -3.56
CA THR A 84 -2.92 -0.71 -2.97
C THR A 84 -2.93 -2.22 -3.03
N LEU A 85 -1.94 -2.81 -3.70
CA LEU A 85 -1.71 -4.26 -3.64
C LEU A 85 -0.95 -4.57 -2.34
N VAL A 86 -1.40 -5.61 -1.65
CA VAL A 86 -0.82 -6.02 -0.37
C VAL A 86 -0.64 -7.52 -0.40
N SER A 87 0.59 -7.97 -0.14
CA SER A 87 0.91 -9.38 -0.06
C SER A 87 0.40 -9.94 1.27
N SER A 88 -0.51 -10.91 1.21
CA SER A 88 -1.05 -11.58 2.40
C SER A 88 0.04 -12.31 3.19
N ASP A 89 -0.14 -12.44 4.49
CA ASP A 89 0.79 -13.08 5.43
C ASP A 89 2.20 -12.48 5.46
N THR A 90 2.36 -11.26 4.95
CA THR A 90 3.61 -10.48 5.05
C THR A 90 3.46 -9.32 6.04
N GLN A 91 4.58 -8.65 6.35
CA GLN A 91 4.56 -7.44 7.15
C GLN A 91 3.67 -6.34 6.55
N GLU A 92 3.47 -6.32 5.22
CA GLU A 92 2.65 -5.32 4.53
C GLU A 92 1.21 -5.24 5.09
N MET A 93 0.65 -6.37 5.53
CA MET A 93 -0.69 -6.42 6.14
C MET A 93 -0.81 -5.54 7.39
N PHE A 94 0.19 -5.58 8.27
CA PHE A 94 0.19 -4.80 9.52
C PHE A 94 0.11 -3.30 9.24
N TYR A 95 0.86 -2.84 8.25
CA TYR A 95 0.89 -1.43 7.91
C TYR A 95 -0.31 -1.00 7.05
N SER A 96 -0.84 -1.91 6.23
CA SER A 96 -2.11 -1.71 5.53
C SER A 96 -3.25 -1.44 6.51
N ALA A 97 -3.35 -2.18 7.61
CA ALA A 97 -4.37 -1.93 8.64
C ALA A 97 -4.24 -0.53 9.27
N LYS A 98 -3.03 -0.08 9.55
CA LYS A 98 -2.80 1.27 10.08
C LYS A 98 -3.05 2.38 9.04
N ARG A 99 -2.80 2.09 7.76
CA ARG A 99 -3.11 2.98 6.64
C ARG A 99 -4.61 3.11 6.46
N GLN A 100 -5.34 2.00 6.49
CA GLN A 100 -6.80 1.99 6.46
C GLN A 100 -7.38 2.90 7.53
N GLN A 101 -6.97 2.73 8.79
CA GLN A 101 -7.44 3.57 9.89
C GLN A 101 -7.19 5.06 9.61
N TYR A 102 -5.96 5.41 9.22
CA TYR A 102 -5.60 6.79 8.92
C TYR A 102 -6.41 7.40 7.76
N LEU A 103 -6.62 6.64 6.67
CA LEU A 103 -7.40 7.11 5.53
C LEU A 103 -8.87 7.31 5.89
N ILE A 104 -9.44 6.42 6.70
CA ILE A 104 -10.80 6.56 7.24
C ILE A 104 -10.89 7.82 8.12
N ASP A 105 -9.90 8.07 8.98
CA ASP A 105 -9.85 9.26 9.84
C ASP A 105 -9.76 10.56 9.02
N GLN A 106 -9.18 10.52 7.82
CA GLN A 106 -9.16 11.66 6.88
C GLN A 106 -10.44 11.77 6.02
N GLY A 107 -11.42 10.87 6.20
CA GLY A 107 -12.70 10.90 5.49
C GLY A 107 -12.72 10.18 4.13
N TYR A 108 -11.69 9.40 3.80
CA TYR A 108 -11.68 8.60 2.57
C TYR A 108 -12.52 7.32 2.73
N THR A 109 -13.21 6.93 1.66
CA THR A 109 -13.86 5.62 1.59
C THR A 109 -12.82 4.55 1.30
N PHE A 110 -12.76 3.51 2.16
CA PHE A 110 -11.81 2.42 2.03
C PHE A 110 -12.54 1.08 1.94
N LYS A 111 -12.16 0.25 0.97
CA LYS A 111 -12.73 -1.09 0.76
C LYS A 111 -11.61 -2.11 0.59
N ILE A 112 -11.69 -3.20 1.34
CA ILE A 112 -10.82 -4.37 1.17
C ILE A 112 -11.46 -5.29 0.12
N VAL A 113 -10.68 -5.71 -0.86
CA VAL A 113 -11.11 -6.63 -1.92
C VAL A 113 -10.27 -7.89 -1.85
N THR A 114 -10.83 -8.99 -1.36
CA THR A 114 -10.15 -10.30 -1.22
C THR A 114 -10.36 -11.21 -2.42
N ASN A 115 -11.52 -11.09 -3.08
CA ASN A 115 -11.95 -12.04 -4.11
C ASN A 115 -11.36 -11.73 -5.50
N LEU A 116 -10.40 -10.80 -5.59
CA LEU A 116 -9.78 -10.42 -6.85
C LEU A 116 -8.77 -11.48 -7.32
N CYS A 117 -8.09 -12.15 -6.39
CA CYS A 117 -7.04 -13.12 -6.71
C CYS A 117 -7.57 -14.30 -7.53
N ASP A 118 -8.69 -14.89 -7.10
CA ASP A 118 -9.27 -16.06 -7.78
C ASP A 118 -9.72 -15.69 -9.20
N LYS A 119 -10.41 -14.55 -9.34
CA LYS A 119 -10.85 -14.04 -10.65
C LYS A 119 -9.66 -13.68 -11.55
N ALA A 120 -8.63 -13.06 -10.98
CA ALA A 120 -7.43 -12.69 -11.71
C ALA A 120 -6.67 -13.92 -12.20
N ALA A 121 -6.64 -15.02 -11.44
CA ALA A 121 -6.01 -16.26 -11.87
C ALA A 121 -6.75 -16.88 -13.06
N GLU A 122 -8.10 -16.94 -13.01
CA GLU A 122 -8.92 -17.42 -14.13
C GLU A 122 -8.74 -16.56 -15.38
N GLU A 123 -8.78 -15.23 -15.23
CA GLU A 123 -8.57 -14.29 -16.34
C GLU A 123 -7.14 -14.34 -16.89
N ALA A 124 -6.13 -14.57 -16.03
CA ALA A 124 -4.75 -14.67 -16.45
C ALA A 124 -4.52 -15.86 -17.39
N VAL A 125 -5.16 -17.00 -17.10
CA VAL A 125 -5.14 -18.16 -18.00
C VAL A 125 -5.90 -17.86 -19.28
N LYS A 126 -7.12 -17.32 -19.17
CA LYS A 126 -8.00 -17.04 -20.32
C LYS A 126 -7.40 -16.04 -21.31
N ASN A 127 -6.79 -14.97 -20.79
CA ASN A 127 -6.25 -13.86 -21.59
C ASN A 127 -4.74 -13.98 -21.80
N ASN A 128 -4.13 -15.09 -21.37
CA ASN A 128 -2.69 -15.35 -21.47
C ASN A 128 -1.83 -14.20 -20.89
N TYR A 129 -2.18 -13.74 -19.69
CA TYR A 129 -1.38 -12.76 -18.96
C TYR A 129 -0.04 -13.36 -18.48
N ALA A 130 0.87 -12.47 -18.08
CA ALA A 130 2.12 -12.89 -17.46
C ALA A 130 1.85 -13.69 -16.17
N TYR A 131 2.72 -14.66 -15.87
CA TYR A 131 2.64 -15.47 -14.65
C TYR A 131 1.31 -16.24 -14.49
N SER A 132 0.74 -16.71 -15.61
CA SER A 132 -0.51 -17.48 -15.61
C SER A 132 -0.33 -18.97 -15.31
N THR A 133 0.90 -19.49 -15.39
CA THR A 133 1.19 -20.91 -15.17
C THR A 133 2.21 -21.09 -14.05
N PRO A 134 2.11 -22.19 -13.28
CA PRO A 134 3.06 -22.49 -12.21
C PRO A 134 4.52 -22.58 -12.68
N GLU A 135 4.76 -22.90 -13.95
CA GLU A 135 6.10 -22.95 -14.54
C GLU A 135 6.72 -21.55 -14.65
N LYS A 136 5.94 -20.57 -15.10
CA LYS A 136 6.36 -19.17 -15.18
C LYS A 136 6.62 -18.59 -13.79
N ASP A 137 5.81 -18.99 -12.79
CA ASP A 137 6.02 -18.57 -11.40
C ASP A 137 7.35 -19.11 -10.84
N ARG A 138 7.68 -20.37 -11.13
CA ARG A 138 8.96 -20.97 -10.71
C ARG A 138 10.15 -20.32 -11.40
N GLU A 139 10.00 -19.94 -12.67
CA GLU A 139 11.02 -19.21 -13.42
C GLU A 139 11.28 -17.82 -12.81
N LEU A 140 10.21 -17.10 -12.47
CA LEU A 140 10.32 -15.82 -11.75
C LEU A 140 10.99 -16.01 -10.40
N LEU A 141 10.57 -17.02 -9.62
CA LEU A 141 11.14 -17.31 -8.32
C LEU A 141 12.65 -17.61 -8.42
N ARG A 142 13.04 -18.43 -9.39
CA ARG A 142 14.46 -18.71 -9.66
C ARG A 142 15.21 -17.43 -10.01
N THR A 143 14.65 -16.59 -10.88
CA THR A 143 15.24 -15.30 -11.25
C THR A 143 15.48 -14.43 -10.02
N VAL A 144 14.47 -14.30 -9.15
CA VAL A 144 14.56 -13.55 -7.89
C VAL A 144 15.65 -14.11 -6.98
N LEU A 145 15.68 -15.43 -6.76
CA LEU A 145 16.69 -16.10 -5.93
C LEU A 145 18.11 -15.93 -6.48
N THR A 146 18.28 -15.85 -7.80
CA THR A 146 19.59 -15.63 -8.42
C THR A 146 19.99 -14.16 -8.51
N SER A 147 19.03 -13.25 -8.39
CA SER A 147 19.26 -11.79 -8.49
C SER A 147 19.82 -11.16 -7.21
N GLU A 148 20.30 -11.97 -6.26
CA GLU A 148 20.94 -11.50 -5.03
C GLU A 148 22.00 -10.43 -5.34
N SER A 149 21.77 -9.19 -4.89
CA SER A 149 22.77 -8.42 -4.13
C SER A 149 22.37 -6.98 -3.85
N ASP A 150 21.63 -6.29 -4.71
CA ASP A 150 21.43 -4.84 -4.54
C ASP A 150 20.01 -4.45 -4.09
N LEU A 151 18.98 -5.07 -4.67
CA LEU A 151 17.58 -4.83 -4.27
C LEU A 151 17.34 -5.24 -2.81
N GLU A 152 17.92 -6.36 -2.37
CA GLU A 152 17.78 -6.79 -0.98
C GLU A 152 18.50 -5.88 0.02
N LYS A 153 19.64 -5.29 -0.35
CA LYS A 153 20.37 -4.37 0.53
C LYS A 153 19.57 -3.09 0.73
N GLU A 154 18.99 -2.56 -0.34
CA GLU A 154 18.13 -1.38 -0.29
C GLU A 154 16.88 -1.65 0.55
N GLN A 155 16.25 -2.81 0.34
CA GLN A 155 15.10 -3.27 1.13
C GLN A 155 15.43 -3.43 2.62
N LYS A 156 16.56 -4.06 2.96
CA LYS A 156 17.01 -4.24 4.36
C LYS A 156 17.33 -2.91 5.03
N ALA A 157 17.94 -1.97 4.29
CA ALA A 157 18.24 -0.63 4.80
C ALA A 157 16.95 0.17 5.07
N GLU A 158 15.98 0.08 4.17
CA GLU A 158 14.67 0.70 4.30
C GLU A 158 13.92 0.13 5.53
N ASP A 159 13.82 -1.20 5.65
CA ASP A 159 13.23 -1.87 6.82
C ASP A 159 13.89 -1.44 8.14
N THR A 160 15.22 -1.30 8.16
CA THR A 160 15.96 -0.87 9.34
C THR A 160 15.67 0.58 9.73
N ALA A 161 15.62 1.49 8.74
CA ALA A 161 15.23 2.88 8.98
C ALA A 161 13.79 3.00 9.51
N ILE A 162 12.91 2.10 9.10
CA ILE A 162 11.52 2.06 9.54
C ILE A 162 11.42 1.57 10.98
N ARG A 163 12.14 0.51 11.33
CA ARG A 163 12.22 0.02 12.72
C ARG A 163 12.67 1.12 13.68
N LYS A 164 13.58 1.99 13.22
CA LYS A 164 14.06 3.14 13.98
C LYS A 164 13.00 4.24 14.14
N SER A 165 12.17 4.50 13.12
CA SER A 165 11.14 5.55 13.16
C SER A 165 9.81 5.11 13.82
N ASN A 166 9.55 3.80 13.91
CA ASN A 166 8.31 3.24 14.45
C ASN A 166 8.58 2.05 15.39
N GLN A 167 9.26 2.32 16.50
CA GLN A 167 9.69 1.30 17.47
C GLN A 167 8.53 0.45 18.03
N ASP A 168 7.38 1.08 18.30
CA ASP A 168 6.17 0.37 18.76
C ASP A 168 5.51 -0.48 17.67
N GLY A 169 5.67 -0.09 16.39
CA GLY A 169 5.21 -0.87 15.24
C GLY A 169 6.09 -2.08 14.99
N ALA A 170 7.42 -1.91 15.10
CA ALA A 170 8.40 -2.97 14.94
C ALA A 170 8.23 -4.07 16.00
N ALA A 171 8.07 -3.71 17.27
CA ALA A 171 7.87 -4.68 18.35
C ALA A 171 6.57 -5.51 18.20
N MET A 172 5.53 -4.94 17.59
CA MET A 172 4.28 -5.63 17.28
C MET A 172 4.37 -6.50 16.02
N ALA A 173 5.19 -6.12 15.03
CA ALA A 173 5.46 -6.94 13.85
C ALA A 173 6.36 -8.14 14.18
N ASP A 174 7.33 -7.96 15.08
CA ASP A 174 8.20 -9.04 15.60
C ASP A 174 7.46 -9.97 16.58
N ALA A 175 6.35 -9.51 17.17
CA ALA A 175 5.44 -10.37 17.91
C ALA A 175 4.70 -11.27 16.91
N GLY A 176 5.34 -12.38 16.56
CA GLY A 176 4.89 -13.29 15.50
C GLY A 176 3.38 -13.57 15.54
N VAL A 177 2.76 -13.61 14.36
CA VAL A 177 1.34 -13.91 14.16
C VAL A 177 1.07 -15.32 14.67
N LYS A 178 0.64 -15.44 15.94
CA LYS A 178 0.21 -16.71 16.51
C LYS A 178 -1.15 -17.06 15.91
N ARG A 179 -1.16 -18.02 14.97
CA ARG A 179 -2.40 -18.62 14.47
C ARG A 179 -3.13 -19.29 15.64
N SER A 180 -4.20 -18.67 16.12
CA SER A 180 -5.12 -19.30 17.06
C SER A 180 -6.03 -20.25 16.27
N VAL A 181 -5.98 -21.54 16.59
CA VAL A 181 -6.84 -22.57 15.99
C VAL A 181 -8.30 -22.18 16.23
N GLY A 182 -9.06 -21.94 15.16
CA GLY A 182 -10.48 -21.53 15.21
C GLY A 182 -10.80 -20.14 14.66
N SER A 183 -9.80 -19.37 14.20
CA SER A 183 -10.00 -18.04 13.61
C SER A 183 -10.44 -18.17 12.14
N SER A 184 -11.55 -17.56 11.73
CA SER A 184 -11.99 -17.58 10.33
C SER A 184 -11.15 -16.63 9.46
N MET A 185 -11.01 -16.91 8.16
CA MET A 185 -10.26 -16.03 7.24
C MET A 185 -10.77 -14.58 7.25
N ALA A 186 -12.09 -14.38 7.44
CA ALA A 186 -12.70 -13.06 7.53
C ALA A 186 -12.30 -12.27 8.79
N GLN A 187 -11.90 -12.96 9.87
CA GLN A 187 -11.38 -12.33 11.08
C GLN A 187 -9.89 -11.97 10.93
N MET A 188 -9.11 -12.77 10.21
CA MET A 188 -7.70 -12.48 9.96
C MET A 188 -7.48 -11.41 8.88
N SER A 189 -8.43 -11.26 7.94
CA SER A 189 -8.41 -10.23 6.90
C SER A 189 -9.02 -8.89 7.31
N GLY A 190 -9.47 -8.74 8.57
CA GLY A 190 -10.05 -7.49 9.09
C GLY A 190 -11.47 -7.20 8.61
N GLY A 191 -12.15 -8.17 7.97
CA GLY A 191 -13.56 -8.04 7.56
C GLY A 191 -14.53 -7.99 8.74
N SER A 192 -14.16 -8.57 9.88
CA SER A 192 -14.79 -8.32 11.17
C SER A 192 -13.98 -7.21 11.86
N GLY A 193 -14.49 -5.98 11.84
CA GLY A 193 -13.79 -4.76 12.26
C GLY A 193 -12.77 -4.98 13.38
N MET A 194 -11.50 -4.83 13.05
CA MET A 194 -10.36 -5.03 13.94
C MET A 194 -10.46 -4.03 15.10
N ARG A 195 -11.12 -4.41 16.21
CA ARG A 195 -11.12 -3.59 17.43
C ARG A 195 -9.70 -3.62 17.99
N TYR A 196 -9.02 -2.49 17.88
CA TYR A 196 -7.75 -2.25 18.54
C TYR A 196 -7.88 -2.59 20.03
N ARG A 197 -7.31 -3.73 20.44
CA ARG A 197 -7.23 -4.08 21.85
C ARG A 197 -6.00 -3.37 22.39
N GLU A 198 -6.23 -2.19 22.95
CA GLU A 198 -5.19 -1.45 23.68
C GLU A 198 -4.74 -2.33 24.86
N VAL A 199 -3.59 -2.97 24.72
CA VAL A 199 -2.95 -3.67 25.83
C VAL A 199 -2.41 -2.58 26.73
N SER A 200 -3.14 -2.25 27.79
CA SER A 200 -2.63 -1.31 28.80
C SER A 200 -1.35 -1.91 29.40
N LYS A 201 -0.21 -1.39 28.96
CA LYS A 201 1.04 -1.60 29.68
C LYS A 201 0.87 -0.87 31.00
N SER A 202 0.49 -1.60 32.05
CA SER A 202 0.57 -1.12 33.43
C SER A 202 2.04 -0.96 33.82
N LYS A 203 2.75 0.00 33.20
CA LYS A 203 4.00 0.52 33.73
C LYS A 203 3.64 1.32 34.98
N LYS A 204 3.50 0.63 36.11
CA LYS A 204 3.40 1.29 37.41
C LYS A 204 4.65 2.16 37.58
N HIS A 205 4.42 3.45 37.84
CA HIS A 205 5.47 4.43 38.01
C HIS A 205 6.45 3.98 39.12
N PRO A 206 7.78 4.15 38.96
CA PRO A 206 8.79 3.65 39.89
C PRO A 206 8.56 4.06 41.36
N LEU A 207 7.92 5.21 41.58
CA LEU A 207 7.55 5.73 42.91
C LEU A 207 6.54 4.84 43.68
N PHE A 208 5.72 4.03 43.00
CA PHE A 208 4.68 3.22 43.65
C PHE A 208 5.06 1.74 43.82
N ARG A 209 6.29 1.36 43.47
CA ARG A 209 6.75 -0.04 43.49
C ARG A 209 7.03 -0.59 44.89
N LYS A 210 7.20 0.28 45.91
CA LYS A 210 7.62 -0.13 47.27
C LYS A 210 6.52 -0.16 48.32
N ARG A 211 5.24 0.08 47.98
CA ARG A 211 4.18 0.21 49.00
C ARG A 211 3.50 -1.09 49.45
N GLN A 212 4.01 -2.25 49.07
CA GLN A 212 3.54 -3.54 49.60
C GLN A 212 4.71 -4.44 49.99
N ARG A 213 5.31 -4.15 51.13
CA ARG A 213 5.74 -5.18 52.07
C ARG A 213 5.24 -4.79 53.45
N ARG A 214 4.04 -5.23 53.77
CA ARG A 214 3.57 -5.54 55.11
C ARG A 214 2.36 -6.45 55.00
#